data_AF-A0A8T7DDZ5-F1
#
_entry.id   AF-A0A8T7DDZ5-F1
#
_cell.length_a   1.000
_cell.length_b   1.000
_cell.length_c   1.000
_cell.angle_alpha   90.00
_cell.angle_beta   90.00
_cell.angle_gamma   90.00
#
_symmetry.space_group_name_H-M   'P 1'
#
loop_
_entity.id
_entity.type
_entity.pdbx_description
1 polymer ?
#
loop_
_entity_poly.entity_id
_entity_poly.type
_entity_poly.pdbx_seq_one_letter_code
_entity_poly.pdbx_strand_id
1 'polypeptide(L)' 'MAKWIMIAGVLLLVIGAVLHFFPSLFSWFGKLPGDIHHESENGSVFIPITSMIIVSIVLSVLFNLFKH' A
#
# COMPACT_ATOMS: atom_id res chain seq x y z
N MET A 1 3.76 16.49 -20.81
CA MET A 1 2.39 16.04 -20.46
C MET A 1 2.11 14.61 -20.88
N ALA A 2 2.15 14.27 -22.19
CA ALA A 2 1.86 12.91 -22.68
C ALA A 2 2.71 11.80 -22.03
N LYS A 3 4.01 12.04 -21.79
CA LYS A 3 4.89 11.09 -21.10
C LYS A 3 4.39 10.71 -19.70
N TRP A 4 3.89 11.66 -18.92
CA TRP A 4 3.37 11.41 -17.58
C TRP A 4 2.09 10.56 -17.61
N ILE A 5 1.23 10.79 -18.60
CA ILE A 5 0.02 10.00 -18.82
C ILE A 5 0.39 8.55 -19.17
N MET A 6 1.39 8.34 -20.03
CA MET A 6 1.87 6.99 -20.38
C MET A 6 2.47 6.27 -19.16
N ILE A 7 3.29 6.96 -18.36
CA ILE A 7 3.88 6.39 -17.14
C ILE A 7 2.78 5.99 -16.14
N ALA A 8 1.80 6.87 -15.91
CA ALA A 8 0.68 6.59 -15.02
C ALA A 8 -0.14 5.38 -15.51
N GLY A 9 -0.38 5.26 -16.82
CA GLY A 9 -1.09 4.12 -17.41
C GLY A 9 -0.36 2.80 -17.21
N VAL A 10 0.94 2.76 -17.44
CA VAL A 10 1.77 1.57 -17.17
C VAL A 10 1.76 1.22 -15.68
N LEU A 11 1.89 2.22 -14.81
CA LEU A 11 1.87 2.01 -13.36
C LEU A 11 0.54 1.41 -12.89
N LEU A 12 -0.59 1.93 -13.39
CA LEU A 12 -1.92 1.39 -13.09
C LEU A 12 -2.11 -0.05 -13.60
N LEU A 13 -1.61 -0.36 -14.79
CA LEU A 13 -1.64 -1.72 -15.33
C LEU A 13 -0.86 -2.70 -14.44
N VAL A 14 0.34 -2.31 -14.01
CA VAL A 14 1.17 -3.13 -13.12
C VAL A 14 0.47 -3.33 -11.78
N ILE A 15 -0.07 -2.27 -11.16
CA ILE A 15 -0.82 -2.36 -9.91
C ILE A 15 -2.03 -3.31 -10.07
N GLY A 16 -2.81 -3.14 -11.14
CA GLY A 16 -3.96 -3.99 -11.43
C GLY A 16 -3.60 -5.46 -11.61
N ALA A 17 -2.50 -5.74 -12.33
CA ALA A 17 -2.01 -7.11 -12.51
C ALA A 17 -1.57 -7.74 -11.19
N VAL A 18 -0.83 -7.01 -10.35
CA VAL A 18 -0.40 -7.49 -9.02
C VAL A 18 -1.62 -7.81 -8.16
N LEU A 19 -2.62 -6.92 -8.12
CA LEU A 19 -3.85 -7.16 -7.36
C LEU A 19 -4.66 -8.37 -7.88
N HIS A 20 -4.67 -8.59 -9.20
CA HIS A 20 -5.40 -9.70 -9.81
C HIS A 20 -4.73 -11.06 -9.57
N PHE A 21 -3.42 -11.16 -9.77
CA PHE A 21 -2.69 -12.43 -9.62
C PHE A 21 -2.31 -12.75 -8.17
N PHE A 22 -2.23 -11.74 -7.31
CA PHE A 22 -1.88 -11.90 -5.90
C PHE A 22 -2.91 -11.23 -4.98
N PRO A 23 -4.15 -11.73 -4.93
CA PRO A 23 -5.19 -11.15 -4.08
C PRO A 23 -4.84 -11.18 -2.58
N SER A 24 -3.96 -12.10 -2.15
CA SER A 24 -3.50 -12.18 -0.76
C SER A 24 -2.37 -11.19 -0.42
N LEU A 25 -1.78 -10.49 -1.39
CA LEU A 25 -0.67 -9.55 -1.15
C LEU A 25 -1.06 -8.35 -0.29
N PHE A 26 -2.34 -8.02 -0.18
CA PHE A 26 -2.82 -6.96 0.73
C PHE A 26 -3.57 -7.52 1.94
N SER A 27 -3.71 -8.84 2.06
CA SER A 27 -4.45 -9.46 3.16
C SER A 27 -3.78 -9.28 4.53
N TRP A 28 -2.47 -9.04 4.54
CA TRP A 28 -1.69 -8.69 5.73
C TRP A 28 -1.77 -7.21 6.09
N PHE A 29 -2.17 -6.35 5.14
CA PHE A 29 -2.25 -4.92 5.32
C PHE A 29 -3.40 -4.57 6.28
N GLY A 30 -3.07 -4.00 7.43
CA GLY A 30 -4.01 -3.77 8.53
C GLY A 30 -4.11 -4.90 9.55
N LYS A 31 -3.61 -6.11 9.27
CA LYS A 31 -3.69 -7.24 10.21
C LYS A 31 -2.41 -7.44 11.01
N LEU A 32 -1.50 -6.47 10.99
CA LEU A 32 -0.24 -6.57 11.69
C LEU A 32 -0.42 -6.33 13.19
N PRO A 33 0.37 -6.99 14.05
CA PRO A 33 0.37 -6.71 15.48
C PRO A 33 0.75 -5.24 15.70
N GLY A 34 -0.17 -4.46 16.27
CA GLY A 34 -0.05 -3.01 16.45
C GLY A 34 -0.95 -2.17 15.55
N ASP A 35 -1.64 -2.77 14.56
CA ASP A 35 -2.76 -2.13 13.89
C ASP A 35 -4.00 -2.20 14.78
N ILE A 36 -4.62 -1.04 15.06
CA ILE A 36 -5.75 -0.95 16.00
C ILE A 36 -7.03 -1.10 15.20
N HIS A 37 -7.72 -2.22 15.41
CA HIS A 37 -9.08 -2.45 14.94
C HIS A 37 -10.03 -2.33 16.13
N HIS A 38 -10.88 -1.31 16.08
CA HIS A 38 -11.97 -1.17 17.05
C HIS A 38 -13.31 -1.25 16.32
N GLU A 39 -13.97 -2.39 16.43
CA GLU A 39 -15.34 -2.58 15.95
C GLU A 39 -16.31 -2.22 17.08
N SER A 40 -17.12 -1.19 16.87
CA SER A 40 -18.23 -0.79 17.75
C SER A 40 -19.56 -1.07 17.05
N GLU A 41 -20.65 -1.20 17.81
CA GLU A 41 -22.01 -1.46 17.29
C GLU A 41 -22.48 -0.40 16.28
N ASN A 42 -21.97 0.84 16.38
CA ASN A 42 -22.33 1.95 15.49
C ASN A 42 -21.21 2.36 14.52
N GLY A 43 -20.06 1.67 14.50
CA GLY A 43 -18.97 2.01 13.57
C GLY A 43 -17.67 1.27 13.82
N SER A 44 -16.93 1.01 12.75
CA SER A 44 -15.59 0.41 12.77
C SER A 44 -14.52 1.50 12.60
N VAL A 45 -13.59 1.62 13.55
CA VAL A 45 -12.41 2.47 13.44
C VAL A 45 -11.18 1.60 13.21
N PHE A 46 -10.50 1.83 12.10
CA PHE A 46 -9.28 1.14 11.72
C PHE A 46 -8.11 2.11 11.69
N ILE A 47 -7.08 1.84 12.50
CA ILE A 47 -5.86 2.66 12.56
C ILE A 47 -4.65 1.78 12.23
N PRO A 48 -4.21 1.75 10.97
CA PRO A 48 -3.08 0.94 10.50
C PRO A 48 -1.72 1.56 10.84
N ILE A 49 -1.40 1.76 12.12
CA ILE A 49 -0.15 2.43 12.53
C ILE A 49 1.07 1.65 12.02
N THR A 50 1.08 0.33 12.25
CA THR A 50 2.25 -0.51 11.94
C THR A 50 2.39 -0.71 10.44
N SER A 51 1.26 -0.97 9.77
CA SER A 51 1.21 -1.07 8.30
C SER A 51 1.72 0.21 7.62
N MET A 52 1.33 1.41 8.10
CA MET A 52 1.79 2.68 7.53
C MET A 52 3.29 2.93 7.75
N ILE A 53 3.81 2.56 8.92
CA ILE A 53 5.26 2.68 9.21
C ILE A 53 6.07 1.80 8.23
N ILE A 54 5.65 0.56 8.01
CA ILE A 54 6.33 -0.35 7.06
C ILE A 54 6.31 0.24 5.65
N VAL A 55 5.16 0.72 5.19
CA VAL A 55 5.04 1.36 3.86
C VAL A 55 5.99 2.56 3.75
N SER A 56 6.04 3.41 4.78
CA SER A 56 6.92 4.56 4.81
C SER A 56 8.40 4.17 4.70
N ILE A 57 8.82 3.13 5.42
CA ILE A 57 10.21 2.62 5.36
C ILE A 57 10.51 2.06 3.98
N VAL A 58 9.64 1.23 3.43
CA VAL A 58 9.82 0.61 2.10
C VAL A 58 9.93 1.69 1.02
N LEU A 59 9.00 2.66 1.00
CA LEU A 59 9.07 3.77 0.06
C LEU A 59 10.35 4.60 0.25
N SER A 60 10.75 4.87 1.48
CA SER A 60 11.99 5.62 1.76
C SER A 60 13.23 4.91 1.24
N VAL A 61 13.32 3.58 1.44
CA VAL A 61 14.42 2.75 0.94
C VAL A 61 14.43 2.73 -0.59
N LEU A 62 13.28 2.53 -1.22
CA LEU A 62 13.15 2.55 -2.69
C LEU A 62 13.58 3.90 -3.26
N PHE A 63 13.08 5.01 -2.72
CA PHE A 63 13.48 6.35 -3.17
C PHE A 63 14.98 6.60 -2.97
N ASN A 64 15.56 6.11 -1.87
CA ASN A 64 16.99 6.23 -1.63
C ASN A 64 17.80 5.44 -2.68
N LEU A 65 17.38 4.21 -3.00
CA LEU A 65 18.03 3.36 -4.02
C LEU A 65 17.98 3.97 -5.43
N PHE A 66 16.88 4.62 -5.82
CA PHE A 66 16.75 5.27 -7.13
C PHE A 66 17.32 6.70 -7.19
N LYS A 67 17.74 7.26 -6.05
CA LYS A 67 18.37 8.59 -5.98
C LYS A 67 19.86 8.53 -6.32
N HIS A 68 20.44 7.34 -6.42
CA HIS A 68 21.82 7.12 -6.87
C HIS A 68 21.86 6.76 -8.35
#